data_AF-A0A7C5XHH3-F1
#
_entry.id   AF-A0A7C5XHH3-F1
#
_cell.length_a   1.000
_cell.length_b   1.000
_cell.length_c   1.000
_cell.angle_alpha   90.00
_cell.angle_beta   90.00
_cell.angle_gamma   90.00
#
_symmetry.space_group_name_H-M   'P 1'
#
loop_
_entity.id
_entity.type
_entity.pdbx_description
1 polymer ?
#
loop_
_entity_poly.entity_id
_entity_poly.type
_entity_poly.pdbx_seq_one_letter_code
_entity_poly.pdbx_strand_id
1 'polypeptide(L)'
;MSAEVMAVMHIATKDYKSLKAVKDAIEPDNAKTPPEMKIEDYLEVSPTGEYKFSIKVKVHGDLQMALKKARSTVDEILAIVKVLNETLEQVIENSQSVNV
;
A
#
# COMPACT_ATOMS: atom_id res chain seq x y z
N MET A 1 -18.03 -0.01 24.01
CA MET A 1 -16.69 -0.63 24.10
C MET A 1 -15.89 -0.12 22.92
N SER A 2 -14.67 0.39 23.14
CA SER A 2 -13.75 0.73 22.04
C SER A 2 -13.10 -0.56 21.53
N ALA A 3 -13.02 -0.70 20.21
CA ALA A 3 -12.30 -1.75 19.52
C ALA A 3 -11.07 -1.16 18.82
N GLU A 4 -10.07 -2.01 18.60
CA GLU A 4 -8.97 -1.76 17.67
C GLU A 4 -9.18 -2.68 16.47
N VAL A 5 -9.19 -2.10 15.27
CA VAL A 5 -9.24 -2.83 14.00
C VAL A 5 -7.91 -2.65 13.31
N MET A 6 -7.29 -3.77 12.93
CA MET A 6 -6.07 -3.78 12.14
C MET A 6 -6.35 -4.40 10.77
N ALA A 7 -6.11 -3.63 9.72
CA ALA A 7 -6.05 -4.12 8.35
C ALA A 7 -4.59 -4.17 7.90
N VAL A 8 -4.20 -5.25 7.22
CA VAL A 8 -2.85 -5.46 6.73
C VAL A 8 -2.90 -5.81 5.26
N MET A 9 -2.12 -5.08 4.47
CA MET A 9 -1.91 -5.36 3.04
C MET A 9 -0.46 -5.74 2.81
N HIS A 10 -0.25 -6.74 1.95
CA HIS A 10 1.07 -7.19 1.52
C HIS A 10 1.18 -7.11 0.01
N ILE A 11 2.23 -6.46 -0.48
CA ILE A 11 2.60 -6.45 -1.89
C ILE A 11 3.96 -7.13 -1.98
N ALA A 12 4.03 -8.20 -2.75
CA ALA A 12 5.26 -8.96 -2.94
C ALA A 12 5.64 -8.97 -4.42
N THR A 13 6.92 -8.78 -4.72
CA THR A 13 7.45 -8.83 -6.08
C THR A 13 8.95 -9.13 -6.06
N LYS A 14 9.45 -9.66 -7.17
CA LYS A 14 10.90 -9.81 -7.40
C LYS A 14 11.55 -8.52 -7.92
N ASP A 15 10.76 -7.56 -8.39
CA ASP A 15 11.26 -6.27 -8.86
C ASP A 15 11.24 -5.22 -7.74
N TYR A 16 12.42 -5.00 -7.16
CA TYR A 16 12.62 -3.96 -6.14
C TYR A 16 12.23 -2.56 -6.63
N LYS A 17 12.48 -2.22 -7.90
CA LYS A 17 12.23 -0.86 -8.40
C LYS A 17 10.74 -0.56 -8.43
N SER A 18 9.95 -1.49 -8.94
CA SER A 18 8.48 -1.38 -8.92
C SER A 18 7.95 -1.30 -7.49
N LEU A 19 8.46 -2.15 -6.58
CA LEU A 19 8.02 -2.11 -5.18
C LEU A 19 8.38 -0.81 -4.48
N LYS A 20 9.57 -0.27 -4.74
CA LYS A 20 10.03 1.00 -4.20
C LYS A 20 9.15 2.15 -4.70
N ALA A 21 8.81 2.17 -5.99
CA ALA A 21 7.90 3.18 -6.54
C ALA A 21 6.52 3.15 -5.86
N VAL A 22 6.00 1.95 -5.59
CA VAL A 22 4.75 1.78 -4.82
C VAL A 22 4.88 2.29 -3.40
N LYS A 23 5.97 1.95 -2.70
CA LYS A 23 6.24 2.47 -1.34
C LYS A 23 6.30 4.00 -1.33
N ASP A 24 7.09 4.59 -2.22
CA ASP A 24 7.29 6.04 -2.27
C ASP A 24 5.98 6.77 -2.58
N ALA A 25 5.11 6.20 -3.41
CA ALA A 25 3.82 6.79 -3.77
C ALA A 25 2.75 6.69 -2.66
N ILE A 26 2.84 5.69 -1.78
CA ILE A 26 1.86 5.44 -0.71
C ILE A 26 2.38 5.91 0.67
N GLU A 27 3.61 6.42 0.75
CA GLU A 27 4.25 6.82 2.00
C GLU A 27 3.27 7.57 2.93
N PRO A 28 2.93 7.00 4.11
CA PRO A 28 1.83 7.52 4.89
C PRO A 28 2.11 8.92 5.46
N ASP A 29 1.22 9.87 5.18
CA ASP A 29 1.26 11.19 5.81
C ASP A 29 0.53 11.15 7.16
N ASN A 30 1.20 10.58 8.17
CA ASN A 30 0.65 10.47 9.53
C ASN A 30 0.37 11.83 10.21
N ALA A 31 0.88 12.95 9.67
CA ALA A 31 0.50 14.27 10.16
C ALA A 31 -0.93 14.66 9.73
N LYS A 32 -1.45 14.06 8.65
CA LYS A 32 -2.82 14.24 8.15
C LYS A 32 -3.75 13.07 8.50
N THR A 33 -3.19 11.95 8.95
CA THR A 33 -3.99 10.82 9.46
C THR A 33 -4.76 11.23 10.72
N PRO A 34 -6.06 10.91 10.83
CA PRO A 34 -6.85 11.18 12.04
C PRO A 34 -6.21 10.58 13.30
N PRO A 35 -6.34 11.22 14.48
CA PRO A 35 -5.64 10.81 15.71
C PRO A 35 -6.03 9.40 16.21
N GLU A 36 -7.22 8.92 15.88
CA GLU A 36 -7.69 7.57 16.19
C GLU A 36 -7.09 6.48 15.28
N MET A 37 -6.34 6.89 14.25
CA MET A 37 -5.80 6.02 13.21
C MET A 37 -4.29 6.14 13.13
N LYS A 38 -3.63 5.03 12.82
CA LYS A 38 -2.19 4.97 12.59
C LYS A 38 -1.91 4.08 11.39
N ILE A 39 -1.09 4.57 10.46
CA ILE A 39 -0.62 3.80 9.33
C ILE A 39 0.88 3.53 9.53
N GLU A 40 1.25 2.26 9.53
CA GLU A 40 2.64 1.81 9.64
C GLU A 40 3.00 1.04 8.37
N ASP A 41 4.14 1.36 7.77
CA ASP A 41 4.63 0.68 6.58
C ASP A 41 6.07 0.17 6.78
N TYR A 42 6.41 -0.94 6.13
CA TYR A 42 7.77 -1.47 6.14
C TYR A 42 8.06 -2.33 4.92
N LEU A 43 9.33 -2.37 4.52
CA LEU A 43 9.85 -3.18 3.43
C LEU A 43 10.76 -4.27 4.02
N GLU A 44 10.47 -5.52 3.64
CA GLU A 44 11.26 -6.69 4.02
C GLU A 44 11.74 -7.43 2.78
N VAL A 45 12.89 -8.09 2.88
CA VAL A 45 13.41 -9.00 1.85
C VAL A 45 13.23 -10.41 2.36
N SER A 46 12.47 -11.23 1.63
CA SER A 46 12.25 -12.63 1.99
C SER A 46 13.54 -13.45 1.80
N PRO A 47 13.69 -14.57 2.51
CA PRO A 47 14.78 -15.51 2.26
C PRO A 47 14.80 -16.08 0.83
N THR A 48 13.66 -16.02 0.12
CA THR A 48 13.51 -16.47 -1.27
C THR A 48 13.91 -15.39 -2.29
N GLY A 49 14.38 -14.22 -1.83
CA GLY A 49 14.81 -13.11 -2.69
C GLY A 49 13.66 -12.24 -3.20
N GLU A 50 12.45 -12.38 -2.65
CA GLU A 50 11.31 -11.52 -2.96
C GLU A 50 11.29 -10.31 -2.04
N TYR A 51 10.99 -9.14 -2.61
CA TYR A 51 10.77 -7.94 -1.83
C TYR A 51 9.30 -7.89 -1.45
N LYS A 52 9.02 -7.58 -0.18
CA LYS A 52 7.66 -7.47 0.33
C LYS A 52 7.47 -6.14 1.04
N PHE A 53 6.47 -5.40 0.58
CA PHE A 53 6.00 -4.17 1.20
C PHE A 53 4.74 -4.48 1.99
N SER A 54 4.72 -4.05 3.25
CA SER A 54 3.59 -4.26 4.15
C SER A 54 3.06 -2.93 4.63
N ILE A 55 1.75 -2.75 4.58
CA ILE A 55 1.05 -1.57 5.11
C ILE A 55 0.05 -2.05 6.15
N LYS A 56 0.14 -1.50 7.35
CA LYS A 56 -0.72 -1.79 8.49
C LYS A 56 -1.52 -0.56 8.84
N VAL A 57 -2.84 -0.66 8.73
CA VAL A 57 -3.78 0.38 9.11
C VAL A 57 -4.42 -0.02 10.43
N LYS A 58 -4.15 0.74 11.49
CA LYS A 58 -4.73 0.55 12.82
C LYS A 58 -5.74 1.65 13.07
N VAL A 59 -6.97 1.29 13.44
CA VAL A 59 -8.05 2.24 13.76
C VAL A 59 -8.64 1.90 15.11
N HIS A 60 -8.71 2.88 16.00
CA HIS A 60 -9.33 2.77 17.32
C HIS A 60 -10.70 3.46 17.30
N GLY A 61 -11.70 2.85 17.93
CA GLY A 61 -13.01 3.50 18.09
C GLY A 61 -14.15 2.51 18.24
N ASP A 62 -15.37 2.95 17.93
CA ASP A 62 -16.50 2.02 17.77
C ASP A 62 -16.17 0.98 16.69
N LEU A 63 -16.53 -0.29 16.92
CA LEU A 63 -16.15 -1.40 16.04
C LEU A 63 -16.68 -1.21 14.60
N GLN A 64 -17.93 -0.79 14.42
CA GLN A 64 -18.49 -0.61 13.08
C GLN A 64 -17.81 0.55 12.35
N MET A 65 -17.56 1.65 13.07
CA MET A 65 -16.84 2.80 12.52
C MET A 65 -15.39 2.43 12.16
N ALA A 66 -14.69 1.71 13.05
CA ALA A 66 -13.30 1.30 12.85
C ALA A 66 -13.17 0.35 11.66
N LEU A 67 -14.08 -0.62 11.52
CA LEU A 67 -14.16 -1.50 10.35
C LEU A 67 -14.40 -0.72 9.06
N LYS A 68 -15.33 0.24 9.07
CA LYS A 68 -15.63 1.07 7.89
C LYS A 68 -14.42 1.92 7.47
N LYS A 69 -13.73 2.56 8.42
CA LYS A 69 -12.53 3.36 8.15
C LYS A 69 -11.36 2.52 7.65
N ALA A 70 -11.09 1.39 8.31
CA ALA A 70 -10.03 0.48 7.89
C ALA A 70 -10.27 -0.02 6.46
N ARG A 71 -11.50 -0.42 6.14
CA ARG A 71 -11.88 -0.82 4.78
C ARG A 71 -11.68 0.30 3.76
N SER A 72 -12.20 1.50 4.03
CA SER A 72 -12.06 2.65 3.11
C SER A 72 -10.59 2.95 2.82
N THR A 73 -9.74 2.91 3.85
CA THR A 73 -8.30 3.16 3.69
C THR A 73 -7.65 2.08 2.82
N VAL A 74 -7.99 0.81 3.04
CA VAL A 74 -7.49 -0.29 2.20
C VAL A 74 -7.95 -0.14 0.76
N ASP A 75 -9.21 0.24 0.53
CA ASP A 75 -9.75 0.46 -0.82
C ASP A 75 -9.02 1.60 -1.55
N GLU A 76 -8.68 2.69 -0.85
CA GLU A 76 -7.86 3.80 -1.38
C GLU A 76 -6.44 3.35 -1.74
N ILE A 77 -5.79 2.59 -0.85
CA ILE A 77 -4.46 2.04 -1.10
C ILE A 77 -4.48 1.12 -2.33
N LEU A 78 -5.47 0.25 -2.46
CA LEU A 78 -5.63 -0.64 -3.61
C LEU A 78 -5.82 0.13 -4.93
N ALA A 79 -6.56 1.24 -4.90
CA ALA A 79 -6.74 2.10 -6.06
C ALA A 79 -5.40 2.72 -6.52
N ILE A 80 -4.57 3.20 -5.59
CA ILE A 80 -3.24 3.74 -5.91
C ILE A 80 -2.35 2.65 -6.53
N VAL A 81 -2.32 1.46 -5.92
CA VAL A 81 -1.53 0.32 -6.44
C VAL A 81 -1.96 -0.06 -7.86
N LYS A 82 -3.27 -0.07 -8.14
CA LYS A 82 -3.80 -0.37 -9.47
C LYS A 82 -3.34 0.65 -10.52
N VAL A 83 -3.45 1.94 -10.21
CA VAL A 83 -3.00 3.02 -11.11
C VAL A 83 -1.49 2.93 -11.38
N LEU A 84 -0.70 2.62 -10.35
CA LEU A 84 0.74 2.43 -10.51
C LEU A 84 1.06 1.24 -11.41
N ASN A 85 0.35 0.13 -11.26
CA ASN A 85 0.54 -1.04 -12.11
C ASN A 85 0.21 -0.74 -13.57
N GLU A 86 -0.94 -0.10 -13.84
CA GLU A 86 -1.34 0.34 -15.18
C GLU A 86 -0.32 1.31 -15.80
N THR A 87 0.23 2.22 -15.00
CA THR A 87 1.26 3.16 -15.46
C THR A 87 2.57 2.45 -15.80
N LEU A 88 2.99 1.47 -14.98
CA LEU A 88 4.20 0.68 -15.25
C LEU A 88 4.07 -0.16 -16.53
N GLU A 89 2.91 -0.78 -16.75
CA GLU A 89 2.62 -1.53 -17.98
C GLU A 89 2.73 -0.63 -19.22
N GLN A 90 2.12 0.56 -19.20
CA GLN A 90 2.20 1.52 -20.32
C GLN A 90 3.63 2.00 -20.61
N VAL A 91 4.43 2.23 -19.56
CA VAL A 91 5.84 2.62 -19.73
C VAL A 91 6.64 1.49 -20.39
N ILE A 92 6.38 0.23 -20.04
CA ILE A 92 7.04 -0.93 -20.64
C ILE A 92 6.67 -1.05 -22.13
N GLU A 93 5.38 -0.95 -22.47
CA GLU A 93 4.89 -1.03 -23.85
C GLU A 93 5.48 0.09 -24.73
N ASN A 94 5.49 1.31 -24.23
CA ASN A 94 6.07 2.46 -24.94
C ASN A 94 7.59 2.30 -25.12
N SER A 95 8.29 1.72 -24.14
CA SER A 95 9.74 1.49 -24.22
C SER A 95 10.11 0.42 -25.25
N GLN A 96 9.21 -0.53 -25.53
CA GLN A 96 9.41 -1.53 -26.59
C GLN A 96 9.10 -0.98 -28.00
N SER A 97 8.24 0.02 -28.08
CA SER A 97 7.79 0.64 -29.34
C SER A 97 8.80 1.63 -29.95
N VAL A 98 9.78 2.11 -29.16
CA VAL A 98 10.80 3.09 -29.59
C VAL A 98 12.04 2.40 -30.20
N ASN A 99 12.13 1.07 -30.15
CA ASN A 99 13.25 0.29 -30.69
C ASN A 99 12.97 -0.33 -32.09
N VAL A 100 12.09 0.29 -32.88
CA VAL A 100 11.80 -0.11 -34.28
C VAL A 100 12.17 1.00 -35.26
#